data_AF-A0A147IKG6-F1
#
_entry.id   AF-A0A147IKG6-F1
#
_cell.length_a   1.000
_cell.length_b   1.000
_cell.length_c   1.000
_cell.angle_alpha   90.00
_cell.angle_beta   90.00
_cell.angle_gamma   90.00
#
_symmetry.space_group_name_H-M   'P 1'
#
loop_
_entity.id
_entity.type
_entity.pdbx_description
1 polymer ?
#
loop_
_entity_poly.entity_id
_entity_poly.type
_entity_poly.pdbx_seq_one_letter_code
_entity_poly.pdbx_strand_id
1 'polypeptide(L)'
;AWAAALICYPPTILMGDNGPLNYRPGTAEWSYWFAGHPVVLAVIGAVLVGLTAIYAWSTVAFGIRFSNLTHRGILTHGPYAVSRHPAYLSKNIFWWIATIPILSTGTWVDAARSCLLLGVVNGVYCWRARTEERHLSADPAYRDYYDWMERYGAVPRFFRWVFGQR
;
A
#
# COMPACT_ATOMS: atom_id res chain seq x y z
N ALA A 1 -10.99 -11.78 -12.19
CA ALA A 1 -10.11 -11.33 -13.30
C ALA A 1 -8.88 -10.66 -12.71
N TRP A 2 -7.69 -10.96 -13.22
CA TRP A 2 -6.39 -10.56 -12.62
C TRP A 2 -5.81 -9.24 -13.18
N ALA A 3 -6.61 -8.45 -13.89
CA ALA A 3 -6.15 -7.21 -14.53
C ALA A 3 -5.45 -6.25 -13.56
N ALA A 4 -6.00 -6.07 -12.35
CA ALA A 4 -5.39 -5.25 -11.30
C ALA A 4 -4.01 -5.76 -10.86
N ALA A 5 -3.78 -7.08 -10.89
CA ALA A 5 -2.48 -7.67 -10.60
C ALA A 5 -1.51 -7.41 -11.76
N LEU A 6 -1.94 -7.58 -13.01
CA LEU A 6 -1.10 -7.35 -14.20
C LEU A 6 -0.61 -5.90 -14.30
N ILE A 7 -1.47 -4.92 -14.00
CA ILE A 7 -1.09 -3.49 -13.93
C ILE A 7 0.08 -3.25 -12.96
N CYS A 8 0.25 -4.13 -11.96
CA CYS A 8 1.27 -3.98 -10.94
C CYS A 8 2.61 -4.66 -11.26
N TYR A 9 2.73 -5.42 -12.35
CA TYR A 9 3.93 -6.21 -12.67
C TYR A 9 4.41 -5.96 -14.10
N PRO A 10 5.73 -6.04 -14.36
CA PRO A 10 6.26 -6.06 -15.73
C PRO A 10 5.66 -7.20 -16.56
N PRO A 11 5.46 -7.02 -17.88
CA PRO A 11 5.75 -5.82 -18.69
C PRO A 11 4.65 -4.74 -18.65
N THR A 12 3.53 -4.99 -17.97
CA THR A 12 2.33 -4.13 -17.96
C THR A 12 2.29 -3.12 -16.82
N ILE A 13 3.43 -2.85 -16.18
CA ILE A 13 3.50 -1.95 -15.03
C ILE A 13 3.17 -0.51 -15.44
N LEU A 14 2.03 0.01 -14.99
CA LEU A 14 1.56 1.33 -15.44
C LEU A 14 2.15 2.50 -14.63
N MET A 15 2.59 2.24 -13.40
CA MET A 15 3.19 3.23 -12.49
C MET A 15 4.72 3.18 -12.49
N GLY A 16 5.33 2.47 -13.46
CA GLY A 16 6.77 2.47 -13.67
C GLY A 16 7.26 3.78 -14.28
N ASP A 17 8.58 3.90 -14.42
CA ASP A 17 9.17 5.06 -15.09
C ASP A 17 8.68 5.13 -16.54
N ASN A 18 8.26 6.32 -16.98
CA ASN A 18 7.56 6.58 -18.26
C ASN A 18 6.18 5.92 -18.41
N GLY A 19 5.63 5.28 -17.37
CA GLY A 19 4.28 4.73 -17.38
C GLY A 19 3.19 5.82 -17.28
N PRO A 20 1.96 5.55 -17.73
CA PRO A 20 0.86 6.52 -17.71
C PRO A 20 0.40 6.90 -16.29
N LEU A 21 0.73 6.09 -15.28
CA LEU A 21 0.46 6.38 -13.86
C LEU A 21 1.71 6.82 -13.10
N ASN A 22 2.75 7.30 -13.81
CA ASN A 22 3.95 7.81 -13.17
C ASN A 22 3.69 9.17 -12.50
N TYR A 23 3.63 9.16 -11.17
CA TYR A 23 3.38 10.34 -10.34
C TYR A 23 4.65 11.14 -9.98
N ARG A 24 5.85 10.68 -10.38
CA ARG A 24 7.13 11.29 -9.97
C ARG A 24 7.54 12.59 -10.67
N PRO A 25 7.22 12.84 -11.96
CA PRO A 25 7.68 14.06 -12.62
C PRO A 25 7.16 15.32 -11.92
N GLY A 26 8.06 16.26 -11.60
CA GLY A 26 7.71 17.48 -10.85
C GLY A 26 7.63 17.30 -9.33
N THR A 27 8.04 16.15 -8.80
CA THR A 27 8.14 15.89 -7.35
C THR A 27 9.60 15.84 -6.90
N ALA A 28 9.81 15.78 -5.59
CA ALA A 28 11.08 15.43 -4.98
C ALA A 28 10.84 14.56 -3.75
N GLU A 29 11.84 13.76 -3.38
CA GLU A 29 11.77 12.91 -2.18
C GLU A 29 11.75 13.75 -0.90
N TRP A 30 11.16 13.22 0.16
CA TRP A 30 11.05 13.80 1.50
C TRP A 30 12.38 14.39 2.02
N SER A 31 13.52 13.76 1.70
CA SER A 31 14.84 14.23 2.12
C SER A 31 15.24 15.56 1.49
N TYR A 32 14.71 15.89 0.31
CA TYR A 32 14.90 17.18 -0.34
C TYR A 32 14.16 18.29 0.44
N TRP A 33 12.89 18.05 0.79
CA TRP A 33 12.04 19.04 1.46
C TRP A 33 12.47 19.35 2.89
N PHE A 34 13.04 18.36 3.59
CA PHE A 34 13.51 18.50 4.96
C PHE A 34 15.03 18.63 5.07
N ALA A 35 15.70 18.99 3.96
CA ALA A 35 17.13 19.29 3.97
C ALA A 35 17.45 20.38 5.02
N GLY A 36 18.53 20.18 5.79
CA GLY A 36 18.91 21.08 6.88
C GLY A 36 18.22 20.81 8.23
N HIS A 37 17.27 19.87 8.29
CA HIS A 37 16.58 19.48 9.53
C HIS A 37 16.89 18.03 9.93
N PRO A 38 18.08 17.75 10.52
CA PRO A 38 18.56 16.38 10.73
C PRO A 38 17.67 15.53 11.64
N VAL A 39 17.05 16.13 12.66
CA VAL A 39 16.13 15.41 13.57
C VAL A 39 14.85 15.01 12.84
N VAL A 40 14.27 15.92 12.05
CA VAL A 40 13.08 15.63 11.23
C VAL A 40 13.41 14.54 10.22
N LEU A 41 14.60 14.63 9.61
CA LEU A 41 15.06 13.62 8.66
C LEU A 41 15.19 12.24 9.31
N ALA A 42 15.78 12.16 10.51
CA ALA A 42 15.93 10.92 11.24
C ALA A 42 14.57 10.30 11.61
N VAL A 43 13.61 11.13 12.07
CA VAL A 43 12.27 10.66 12.43
C VAL A 43 11.51 10.12 11.22
N ILE A 44 11.47 10.88 10.11
CA ILE A 44 10.79 10.43 8.89
C ILE A 44 11.49 9.19 8.32
N GLY A 45 12.82 9.17 8.30
CA GLY A 45 13.61 8.02 7.87
C GLY A 45 13.29 6.78 8.71
N ALA A 46 13.18 6.90 10.03
CA ALA A 46 12.81 5.79 10.91
C ALA A 46 11.39 5.28 10.61
N VAL A 47 10.44 6.17 10.32
CA VAL A 47 9.07 5.79 9.89
C VAL A 47 9.12 5.01 8.57
N LEU A 48 9.84 5.52 7.57
CA LEU A 48 9.97 4.86 6.26
C LEU A 48 10.64 3.48 6.39
N VAL A 49 11.70 3.36 7.20
CA VAL A 49 12.35 2.08 7.51
C VAL A 49 11.36 1.13 8.20
N GLY A 50 10.57 1.61 9.16
CA GLY A 50 9.53 0.82 9.82
C GLY A 50 8.48 0.30 8.84
N LEU A 51 8.02 1.14 7.91
CA LEU A 51 7.09 0.74 6.84
C LEU A 51 7.71 -0.31 5.91
N THR A 52 8.98 -0.14 5.52
CA THR A 52 9.72 -1.14 4.75
C THR A 52 9.88 -2.44 5.52
N ALA A 53 10.12 -2.39 6.83
CA ALA A 53 10.21 -3.58 7.67
C ALA A 53 8.87 -4.33 7.73
N ILE A 54 7.73 -3.63 7.83
CA ILE A 54 6.40 -4.25 7.76
C ILE A 54 6.16 -4.90 6.40
N TYR A 55 6.55 -4.22 5.31
CA TYR A 55 6.45 -4.77 3.95
C TYR A 55 7.28 -6.05 3.78
N ALA A 56 8.54 -6.02 4.24
CA ALA A 56 9.43 -7.17 4.23
C ALA A 56 8.91 -8.31 5.11
N TRP A 57 8.44 -8.01 6.32
CA TRP A 57 7.86 -9.00 7.24
C TRP A 57 6.63 -9.69 6.63
N SER A 58 5.77 -8.93 5.96
CA SER A 58 4.60 -9.47 5.24
C SER A 58 5.03 -10.47 4.15
N THR A 59 6.13 -10.18 3.46
CA THR A 59 6.69 -11.04 2.41
C THR A 59 7.32 -12.30 3.00
N VAL A 60 8.11 -12.15 4.06
CA VAL A 60 8.74 -13.28 4.78
C VAL A 60 7.70 -14.20 5.40
N ALA A 61 6.61 -13.66 5.96
CA ALA A 61 5.51 -14.45 6.52
C ALA A 61 4.83 -15.36 5.48
N PHE A 62 4.77 -14.93 4.22
CA PHE A 62 4.33 -15.80 3.12
C PHE A 62 5.38 -16.85 2.72
N GLY A 63 6.66 -16.49 2.72
CA GLY A 63 7.75 -17.39 2.32
C GLY A 63 7.49 -18.03 0.95
N ILE A 64 7.71 -19.34 0.85
CA ILE A 64 7.48 -20.12 -0.39
C ILE A 64 6.00 -20.24 -0.82
N ARG A 65 5.07 -19.83 0.05
CA ARG A 65 3.63 -19.85 -0.23
C ARG A 65 3.18 -18.63 -1.01
N PHE A 66 4.04 -17.60 -1.14
CA PHE A 66 3.72 -16.40 -1.89
C PHE A 66 3.37 -16.76 -3.34
N SER A 67 2.16 -16.37 -3.76
CA SER A 67 1.73 -16.51 -5.13
C SER A 67 0.68 -15.46 -5.44
N ASN A 68 0.81 -14.80 -6.59
CA ASN A 68 -0.19 -13.85 -7.06
C ASN A 68 -1.40 -14.54 -7.69
N LEU A 69 -1.30 -15.83 -8.06
CA LEU A 69 -2.29 -16.52 -8.89
C LEU A 69 -2.79 -17.85 -8.32
N THR A 70 -2.16 -18.36 -7.26
CA THR A 70 -2.53 -19.63 -6.64
C THR A 70 -2.71 -19.49 -5.14
N HIS A 71 -3.74 -20.16 -4.62
CA HIS A 71 -4.02 -20.19 -3.19
C HIS A 71 -3.14 -21.26 -2.52
N ARG A 72 -2.31 -20.86 -1.54
CA ARG A 72 -1.40 -21.74 -0.80
C ARG A 72 -1.53 -21.58 0.72
N GLY A 73 -2.76 -21.38 1.18
CA GLY A 73 -3.11 -21.21 2.59
C GLY A 73 -3.33 -19.76 3.00
N ILE A 74 -4.09 -19.59 4.08
CA ILE A 74 -4.47 -18.29 4.64
C ILE A 74 -3.55 -17.94 5.81
N LEU A 75 -2.97 -16.75 5.78
CA LEU A 75 -2.18 -16.20 6.88
C LEU A 75 -3.04 -15.32 7.77
N THR A 76 -2.99 -15.58 9.06
CA THR A 76 -3.80 -14.89 10.08
C THR A 76 -2.96 -14.31 11.23
N HIS A 77 -1.63 -14.46 11.18
CA HIS A 77 -0.69 -14.07 12.24
C HIS A 77 0.38 -13.09 11.75
N GLY A 78 1.16 -12.56 12.69
CA GLY A 78 2.17 -11.56 12.42
C GLY A 78 1.54 -10.28 11.86
N PRO A 79 2.02 -9.74 10.71
CA PRO A 79 1.48 -8.51 10.15
C PRO A 79 0.04 -8.70 9.63
N TYR A 80 -0.36 -9.93 9.32
CA TYR A 80 -1.71 -10.28 8.89
C TYR A 80 -2.73 -10.25 10.04
N ALA A 81 -2.30 -10.19 11.31
CA ALA A 81 -3.23 -9.97 12.42
C ALA A 81 -3.72 -8.50 12.50
N VAL A 82 -2.99 -7.56 11.88
CA VAL A 82 -3.27 -6.12 11.93
C VAL A 82 -4.11 -5.66 10.73
N SER A 83 -3.81 -6.21 9.54
CA SER A 83 -4.45 -5.88 8.27
C SER A 83 -4.50 -7.13 7.39
N ARG A 84 -5.53 -7.25 6.54
CA ARG A 84 -5.58 -8.28 5.48
C ARG A 84 -4.48 -8.13 4.44
N HIS A 85 -4.05 -6.90 4.19
CA HIS A 85 -3.04 -6.56 3.18
C HIS A 85 -1.96 -5.62 3.76
N PRO A 86 -1.15 -6.11 4.72
CA PRO A 86 -0.16 -5.27 5.42
C PRO A 86 0.94 -4.75 4.47
N ALA A 87 1.35 -5.56 3.50
CA ALA A 87 2.28 -5.15 2.45
C ALA A 87 1.72 -4.00 1.59
N TYR A 88 0.44 -4.03 1.24
CA TYR A 88 -0.17 -2.95 0.44
C TYR A 88 -0.31 -1.70 1.28
N LEU A 89 -0.78 -1.81 2.53
CA LEU A 89 -0.94 -0.66 3.40
C LEU A 89 0.39 0.07 3.63
N SER A 90 1.43 -0.67 4.04
CA SER A 90 2.76 -0.11 4.28
C SER A 90 3.35 0.57 3.04
N LYS A 91 3.27 -0.10 1.88
CA LYS A 91 3.74 0.43 0.59
C LYS A 91 3.03 1.72 0.18
N ASN A 92 1.70 1.77 0.34
CA ASN A 92 0.92 2.94 -0.02
C ASN A 92 1.24 4.14 0.90
N ILE A 93 1.34 3.92 2.22
CA ILE A 93 1.74 4.97 3.17
C ILE A 93 3.17 5.44 2.89
N PHE A 94 4.08 4.50 2.61
CA PHE A 94 5.48 4.81 2.28
C PHE A 94 5.55 5.79 1.10
N TRP A 95 4.82 5.55 0.01
CA TRP A 95 4.87 6.43 -1.16
C TRP A 95 4.35 7.84 -0.89
N TRP A 96 3.30 7.99 -0.07
CA TRP A 96 2.81 9.31 0.32
C TRP A 96 3.83 10.08 1.16
N ILE A 97 4.47 9.41 2.12
CA ILE A 97 5.48 10.05 2.99
C ILE A 97 6.77 10.33 2.22
N ALA A 98 7.22 9.39 1.39
CA ALA A 98 8.46 9.52 0.65
C ALA A 98 8.38 10.59 -0.45
N THR A 99 7.24 10.70 -1.14
CA THR A 99 7.10 11.62 -2.28
C THR A 99 6.55 12.98 -1.88
N ILE A 100 5.66 13.04 -0.88
CA ILE A 100 4.93 14.25 -0.46
C ILE A 100 4.40 15.02 -1.69
N PRO A 101 3.57 14.41 -2.54
CA PRO A 101 3.30 14.90 -3.91
C PRO A 101 2.61 16.28 -3.98
N ILE A 102 2.11 16.79 -2.85
CA ILE A 102 1.59 18.14 -2.75
C ILE A 102 2.69 19.21 -2.79
N LEU A 103 3.92 18.83 -2.43
CA LEU A 103 5.11 19.65 -2.59
C LEU A 103 5.73 19.35 -3.96
N SER A 104 5.61 20.31 -4.86
CA SER A 104 6.08 20.20 -6.24
C SER A 104 7.35 21.03 -6.45
N THR A 105 8.30 20.50 -7.21
CA THR A 105 9.47 21.25 -7.70
C THR A 105 9.17 22.04 -8.97
N GLY A 106 7.99 21.83 -9.56
CA GLY A 106 7.47 22.56 -10.71
C GLY A 106 6.30 23.45 -10.33
N THR A 107 5.15 23.23 -10.96
CA THR A 107 3.95 24.05 -10.77
C THR A 107 2.96 23.44 -9.77
N TRP A 108 1.95 24.21 -9.35
CA TRP A 108 0.80 23.69 -8.60
C TRP A 108 -0.01 22.67 -9.41
N VAL A 109 0.02 22.76 -10.74
CA VAL A 109 -0.60 21.75 -11.64
C VAL A 109 0.15 20.42 -11.53
N ASP A 110 1.48 20.45 -11.41
CA ASP A 110 2.28 19.24 -11.18
C ASP A 110 1.99 18.61 -9.81
N ALA A 111 1.81 19.43 -8.77
CA ALA A 111 1.39 18.94 -7.45
C ALA A 111 0.03 18.23 -7.52
N ALA A 112 -0.97 18.88 -8.14
CA ALA A 112 -2.30 18.31 -8.32
C ALA A 112 -2.26 17.00 -9.14
N ARG A 113 -1.53 17.00 -10.26
CA ARG A 113 -1.33 15.81 -11.11
C ARG A 113 -0.69 14.68 -10.31
N SER A 114 0.37 14.95 -9.54
CA SER A 114 1.10 13.94 -8.78
C SER A 114 0.24 13.35 -7.66
N CYS A 115 -0.51 14.17 -6.93
CA CYS A 115 -1.49 13.73 -5.93
C CYS A 115 -2.58 12.85 -6.55
N LEU A 116 -3.15 13.27 -7.68
CA LEU A 116 -4.19 12.51 -8.38
C LEU A 116 -3.65 11.16 -8.88
N LEU A 117 -2.48 11.16 -9.52
CA LEU A 117 -1.86 9.93 -10.03
C LEU A 117 -1.49 8.98 -8.89
N LEU A 118 -0.91 9.47 -7.79
CA LEU A 118 -0.62 8.63 -6.62
C LEU A 118 -1.91 8.06 -6.03
N GLY A 119 -2.98 8.87 -5.92
CA GLY A 119 -4.30 8.42 -5.50
C GLY A 119 -4.89 7.33 -6.41
N VAL A 120 -4.72 7.45 -7.73
CA VAL A 120 -5.10 6.40 -8.70
C VAL A 120 -4.28 5.14 -8.48
N VAL A 121 -2.96 5.25 -8.27
CA VAL A 121 -2.09 4.11 -7.93
C VAL A 121 -2.57 3.43 -6.66
N ASN A 122 -2.89 4.17 -5.58
CA ASN A 122 -3.49 3.59 -4.38
C ASN A 122 -4.82 2.88 -4.71
N GLY A 123 -5.65 3.48 -5.56
CA GLY A 123 -6.90 2.91 -6.05
C GLY A 123 -6.71 1.56 -6.75
N VAL A 124 -5.65 1.42 -7.57
CA VAL A 124 -5.27 0.13 -8.18
C VAL A 124 -4.91 -0.91 -7.13
N TYR A 125 -4.17 -0.53 -6.07
CA TYR A 125 -3.88 -1.47 -4.97
C TYR A 125 -5.14 -1.86 -4.18
N CYS A 126 -6.07 -0.93 -3.96
CA CYS A 126 -7.37 -1.23 -3.36
C CYS A 126 -8.21 -2.17 -4.24
N TRP A 127 -8.20 -1.95 -5.55
CA TRP A 127 -8.87 -2.83 -6.51
C TRP A 127 -8.24 -4.23 -6.49
N ARG A 128 -6.91 -4.30 -6.51
CA ARG A 128 -6.14 -5.55 -6.42
C ARG A 128 -6.45 -6.31 -5.14
N ALA A 129 -6.42 -5.65 -3.98
CA ALA A 129 -6.82 -6.23 -2.71
C ALA A 129 -8.21 -6.86 -2.83
N ARG A 130 -9.23 -6.07 -3.22
CA ARG A 130 -10.60 -6.58 -3.39
C ARG A 130 -10.71 -7.78 -4.34
N THR A 131 -9.93 -7.82 -5.42
CA THR A 131 -9.92 -8.98 -6.32
C THR A 131 -9.30 -10.22 -5.68
N GLU A 132 -8.21 -10.06 -4.93
CA GLU A 132 -7.58 -11.14 -4.16
C GLU A 132 -8.54 -11.68 -3.10
N GLU A 133 -9.19 -10.80 -2.33
CA GLU A 133 -10.17 -11.21 -1.31
C GLU A 133 -11.36 -11.95 -1.91
N ARG A 134 -11.87 -11.51 -3.07
CA ARG A 134 -12.93 -12.24 -3.79
C ARG A 134 -12.48 -13.65 -4.18
N HIS A 135 -11.26 -13.80 -4.69
CA HIS A 135 -10.72 -15.11 -5.03
C HIS A 135 -10.49 -15.99 -3.79
N LEU A 136 -9.98 -15.42 -2.70
CA LEU A 136 -9.75 -16.13 -1.44
C LEU A 136 -11.06 -16.50 -0.72
N SER A 137 -12.14 -15.73 -0.91
CA SER A 137 -13.45 -15.99 -0.31
C SER A 137 -14.11 -17.30 -0.76
N ALA A 138 -13.57 -17.97 -1.78
CA ALA A 138 -13.95 -19.34 -2.11
C ALA A 138 -13.60 -20.33 -0.97
N ASP A 139 -12.56 -20.03 -0.18
CA ASP A 139 -12.12 -20.84 0.96
C ASP A 139 -12.87 -20.45 2.25
N PRO A 140 -13.52 -21.39 2.95
CA PRO A 140 -14.16 -21.13 4.25
C PRO A 140 -13.24 -20.51 5.30
N ALA A 141 -11.97 -20.94 5.37
CA ALA A 141 -11.01 -20.41 6.35
C ALA A 141 -10.70 -18.92 6.10
N TYR A 142 -10.78 -18.48 4.85
CA TYR A 142 -10.63 -17.06 4.54
C TYR A 142 -11.84 -16.24 4.99
N ARG A 143 -13.05 -16.79 4.91
CA ARG A 143 -14.28 -16.12 5.40
C ARG A 143 -14.23 -15.95 6.91
N ASP A 144 -13.82 -16.99 7.64
CA ASP A 144 -13.65 -16.92 9.09
C ASP A 144 -12.62 -15.85 9.48
N TYR A 145 -11.50 -15.80 8.76
CA TYR A 145 -10.48 -14.77 8.94
C TYR A 145 -11.00 -13.36 8.59
N TYR A 146 -11.77 -13.22 7.50
CA TYR A 146 -12.40 -11.96 7.09
C TYR A 146 -13.30 -11.43 8.20
N ASP A 147 -14.20 -12.27 8.71
CA ASP A 147 -15.16 -11.91 9.75
C ASP A 147 -14.47 -11.62 11.08
N TRP A 148 -13.38 -12.32 11.38
CA TRP A 148 -12.54 -12.01 12.53
C TRP A 148 -11.87 -10.63 12.35
N MET A 149 -11.32 -10.33 11.18
CA MET A 149 -10.68 -9.05 10.89
C MET A 149 -11.65 -7.86 10.96
N GLU A 150 -12.88 -8.01 10.46
CA GLU A 150 -13.95 -7.02 10.57
C GLU A 150 -14.26 -6.66 12.04
N ARG A 151 -14.21 -7.66 12.93
CA ARG A 151 -14.53 -7.51 14.36
C ARG A 151 -13.34 -7.02 15.19
N TYR A 152 -12.14 -7.51 14.90
CA TYR A 152 -10.97 -7.37 15.77
C TYR A 152 -9.80 -6.60 15.16
N GLY A 153 -9.75 -6.49 13.83
CA GLY A 153 -8.66 -5.86 13.10
C GLY A 153 -8.51 -4.37 13.41
N ALA A 154 -7.27 -3.92 13.59
CA ALA A 154 -6.97 -2.52 13.88
C ALA A 154 -7.37 -1.60 12.71
N VAL A 155 -7.12 -2.02 11.46
CA VAL A 155 -7.40 -1.21 10.28
C VAL A 155 -8.90 -1.02 10.03
N PRO A 156 -9.76 -2.06 10.01
CA PRO A 156 -11.20 -1.87 9.90
C PRO A 156 -11.79 -1.03 11.04
N ARG A 157 -11.32 -1.23 12.28
CA ARG A 157 -11.74 -0.42 13.43
C ARG A 157 -11.39 1.05 13.26
N PHE A 158 -10.20 1.36 12.76
CA PHE A 158 -9.80 2.72 12.46
C PHE A 158 -10.74 3.37 11.44
N PHE A 159 -11.03 2.69 10.32
CA PHE A 159 -11.95 3.25 9.32
C PHE A 159 -13.39 3.37 9.84
N ARG A 160 -13.90 2.39 10.60
CA ARG A 160 -15.20 2.48 11.26
C ARG A 160 -15.29 3.68 12.20
N TRP A 161 -14.24 3.92 12.98
CA TRP A 161 -14.14 5.09 13.85
C TRP A 161 -14.14 6.40 13.04
N VAL A 162 -13.33 6.49 11.98
CA VAL A 162 -13.28 7.67 11.09
C VAL A 162 -14.64 7.96 10.44
N PHE A 163 -15.38 6.92 10.03
CA PHE A 163 -16.69 7.06 9.38
C PHE A 163 -17.90 7.00 10.34
N GLY A 164 -17.66 6.99 11.65
CA GLY A 164 -18.74 7.03 12.66
C GLY A 164 -19.61 5.78 12.77
N GLN A 165 -19.15 4.63 12.24
CA GLN A 165 -19.88 3.36 12.27
C GLN A 165 -19.48 2.57 13.52
N ARG A 166 -20.24 2.74 14.61
CA ARG A 166 -20.05 2.01 15.87
C ARG A 166 -20.20 0.51 15.72
#